data_AF-A0A660VBK9-F1
#
_entry.id   AF-A0A660VBK9-F1
#
_cell.length_a   1.000
_cell.length_b   1.000
_cell.length_c   1.000
_cell.angle_alpha   90.00
_cell.angle_beta   90.00
_cell.angle_gamma   90.00
#
_symmetry.space_group_name_H-M   'P 1'
#
loop_
_entity.id
_entity.type
_entity.pdbx_description
1 polymer ?
#
loop_
_entity_poly.entity_id
_entity_poly.type
_entity_poly.pdbx_seq_one_letter_code
_entity_poly.pdbx_strand_id
1 'polypeptide(L)'
;PQEWTTRRSYRTGDVTLRDFYCNPSDFASEWSNGYGIVAWLTHGQERSADDVFDTFHCYLLPQNKGAFVVAAACKNGTPEDPYALYAEALRHGVLAFYGFSRVMWYAPAWGQLKDGGGISLCAMLLKHILQGEFAGQALANSVWWFIQEGGGFPSDIYNVFSLNLYGDPLLRVMWLDIMPLNLSEARKGRYYSQQLHLIGGYIPASFSIVGGALPPGLWLCQDGLIEGTPFHSGSWSFVVQVKDCTGAVSSRRYSLKVRRIASGCLYTKTSDGTGLWALVVLFVLLSVRRRWRCSSTASITT
;
A
#
# COMPACT_ATOMS: atom_id res chain seq x y z
N PRO A 1 -18.31 -13.76 -24.84
CA PRO A 1 -19.48 -14.58 -24.43
C PRO A 1 -19.56 -16.01 -25.01
N GLN A 2 -18.57 -16.53 -25.77
CA GLN A 2 -18.59 -17.96 -26.17
C GLN A 2 -17.29 -18.76 -25.93
N GLU A 3 -16.17 -18.16 -25.52
CA GLU A 3 -14.96 -18.95 -25.21
C GLU A 3 -14.21 -18.38 -23.99
N TRP A 4 -14.84 -18.41 -22.82
CA TRP A 4 -14.21 -18.04 -21.53
C TRP A 4 -13.80 -19.28 -20.72
N THR A 5 -13.54 -20.40 -21.40
CA THR A 5 -13.15 -21.68 -20.78
C THR A 5 -11.69 -21.69 -20.31
N THR A 6 -10.86 -20.83 -20.89
CA THR A 6 -9.46 -20.63 -20.49
C THR A 6 -9.33 -19.47 -19.51
N ARG A 7 -8.74 -19.73 -18.34
CA ARG A 7 -8.42 -18.72 -17.32
C ARG A 7 -6.93 -18.49 -17.27
N ARG A 8 -6.53 -17.28 -16.88
CA ARG A 8 -5.14 -16.87 -16.75
C ARG A 8 -4.78 -16.68 -15.29
N SER A 9 -3.66 -17.29 -14.89
CA SER A 9 -3.04 -17.05 -13.58
C SER A 9 -1.64 -16.48 -13.74
N TYR A 10 -1.25 -15.61 -12.80
CA TYR A 10 0.11 -15.11 -12.65
C TYR A 10 0.58 -15.37 -11.22
N ARG A 11 1.78 -15.93 -11.06
CA ARG A 11 2.37 -16.24 -9.76
C ARG A 11 3.67 -15.46 -9.57
N THR A 12 3.87 -14.88 -8.39
CA THR A 12 5.16 -14.26 -8.06
C THR A 12 6.28 -15.32 -8.15
N GLY A 13 7.28 -15.07 -8.99
CA GLY A 13 8.36 -16.03 -9.30
C GLY A 13 8.18 -16.81 -10.61
N ASP A 14 6.98 -16.79 -11.19
CA ASP A 14 6.71 -17.26 -12.55
C ASP A 14 5.91 -16.21 -13.31
N VAL A 15 6.63 -15.41 -14.10
CA VAL A 15 6.06 -14.30 -14.86
C VAL A 15 5.30 -14.74 -16.12
N THR A 16 5.29 -16.04 -16.43
CA THR A 16 4.57 -16.55 -17.58
C THR A 16 3.08 -16.69 -17.26
N LEU A 17 2.25 -16.14 -18.13
CA LEU A 17 0.81 -16.40 -18.06
C LEU A 17 0.59 -17.88 -18.34
N ARG A 18 -0.07 -18.56 -17.41
CA ARG A 18 -0.49 -19.94 -17.58
C ARG A 18 -1.98 -19.97 -17.83
N ASP A 19 -2.36 -20.73 -18.86
CA ASP A 19 -3.74 -21.06 -19.12
C ASP A 19 -4.09 -22.38 -18.43
N PHE A 20 -5.27 -22.45 -17.82
CA PHE A 20 -5.81 -23.68 -17.25
C PHE A 20 -7.30 -23.81 -17.59
N TYR A 21 -7.81 -25.04 -17.52
CA TYR A 21 -9.21 -25.32 -17.75
C TYR A 21 -10.04 -24.91 -16.54
N CYS A 22 -11.06 -24.08 -16.75
CA CYS A 22 -11.90 -23.58 -15.68
C CYS A 22 -12.96 -24.61 -15.28
N ASN A 23 -12.64 -25.48 -14.33
CA ASN A 23 -13.65 -26.15 -13.52
C ASN A 23 -13.37 -25.91 -12.03
N PRO A 24 -14.35 -26.10 -11.14
CA PRO A 24 -14.19 -25.81 -9.72
C PRO A 24 -12.99 -26.49 -9.04
N SER A 25 -12.69 -27.74 -9.41
CA SER A 25 -11.58 -28.49 -8.83
C SER A 25 -10.22 -28.00 -9.31
N ASP A 26 -10.07 -27.75 -10.61
CA ASP A 26 -8.84 -27.22 -11.19
C ASP A 26 -8.56 -25.80 -10.72
N PHE A 27 -9.60 -24.96 -10.60
CA PHE A 27 -9.48 -23.61 -10.07
C PHE A 27 -9.04 -23.61 -8.61
N ALA A 28 -9.66 -24.44 -7.76
CA ALA A 28 -9.29 -24.56 -6.35
C ALA A 28 -7.87 -25.12 -6.18
N SER A 29 -7.53 -26.15 -6.98
CA SER A 29 -6.18 -26.72 -7.02
C SER A 29 -5.16 -25.68 -7.43
N GLU A 30 -5.43 -24.89 -8.48
CA GLU A 30 -4.53 -23.83 -8.89
C GLU A 30 -4.40 -22.79 -7.78
N TRP A 31 -5.51 -22.28 -7.24
CA TRP A 31 -5.51 -21.30 -6.14
C TRP A 31 -4.68 -21.78 -4.92
N SER A 32 -4.69 -23.07 -4.60
CA SER A 32 -3.87 -23.64 -3.51
C SER A 32 -2.35 -23.37 -3.63
N ASN A 33 -1.87 -23.08 -4.85
CA ASN A 33 -0.50 -22.67 -5.10
C ASN A 33 -0.13 -21.31 -4.44
N GLY A 34 -1.13 -20.45 -4.23
CA GLY A 34 -1.02 -19.17 -3.50
C GLY A 34 -1.01 -17.94 -4.42
N TYR A 35 -2.08 -17.15 -4.36
CA TYR A 35 -2.23 -15.88 -5.07
C TYR A 35 -2.58 -14.77 -4.10
N GLY A 36 -2.00 -13.58 -4.28
CA GLY A 36 -2.36 -12.40 -3.48
C GLY A 36 -3.75 -11.85 -3.84
N ILE A 37 -4.19 -12.06 -5.08
CA ILE A 37 -5.49 -11.64 -5.60
C ILE A 37 -6.05 -12.75 -6.47
N VAL A 38 -7.32 -13.08 -6.27
CA VAL A 38 -8.11 -13.99 -7.10
C VAL A 38 -9.35 -13.23 -7.56
N ALA A 39 -9.66 -13.32 -8.84
CA ALA A 39 -10.82 -12.64 -9.41
C ALA A 39 -11.49 -13.52 -10.44
N TRP A 40 -12.81 -13.41 -10.54
CA TRP A 40 -13.58 -14.10 -11.55
C TRP A 40 -14.69 -13.22 -12.09
N LEU A 41 -15.07 -13.53 -13.32
CA LEU A 41 -16.25 -13.00 -13.99
C LEU A 41 -17.04 -14.18 -14.53
N THR A 42 -18.23 -14.37 -13.98
CA THR A 42 -19.14 -15.47 -14.36
C THR A 42 -20.56 -15.16 -13.86
N HIS A 43 -21.50 -16.05 -14.16
CA HIS A 43 -22.76 -16.11 -13.44
C HIS A 43 -22.52 -16.60 -12.00
N GLY A 44 -23.43 -16.27 -11.10
CA GLY A 44 -23.27 -16.63 -9.71
C GLY A 44 -24.59 -16.77 -8.99
N GLN A 45 -24.53 -17.59 -7.96
CA GLN A 45 -25.55 -17.76 -6.94
C GLN A 45 -24.96 -17.38 -5.58
N GLU A 46 -25.78 -17.49 -4.53
CA GLU A 46 -25.37 -17.25 -3.16
C GLU A 46 -24.17 -18.13 -2.75
N ARG A 47 -24.10 -19.37 -3.27
CA ARG A 47 -23.11 -20.39 -2.87
C ARG A 47 -22.17 -20.85 -3.99
N SER A 48 -22.25 -20.27 -5.18
CA SER A 48 -21.41 -20.65 -6.33
C SER A 48 -21.09 -19.47 -7.24
N ALA A 49 -19.87 -19.47 -7.77
CA ALA A 49 -19.50 -18.81 -9.02
C ALA A 49 -19.53 -19.90 -10.10
N ASP A 50 -20.53 -19.82 -10.98
CA ASP A 50 -20.87 -20.91 -11.89
C ASP A 50 -19.67 -21.27 -12.79
N ASP A 51 -19.37 -22.57 -12.88
CA ASP A 51 -18.22 -23.16 -13.58
C ASP A 51 -16.83 -22.67 -13.13
N VAL A 52 -16.73 -21.97 -12.00
CA VAL A 52 -15.46 -21.42 -11.49
C VAL A 52 -15.13 -21.96 -10.11
N PHE A 53 -16.00 -21.78 -9.13
CA PHE A 53 -15.70 -22.03 -7.73
C PHE A 53 -16.97 -22.04 -6.90
N ASP A 54 -17.04 -22.84 -5.83
CA ASP A 54 -18.21 -22.89 -4.97
C ASP A 54 -17.82 -23.10 -3.50
N THR A 55 -18.83 -23.02 -2.63
CA THR A 55 -18.69 -23.20 -1.19
C THR A 55 -18.10 -24.55 -0.79
N PHE A 56 -18.32 -25.62 -1.57
CA PHE A 56 -17.67 -26.90 -1.30
C PHE A 56 -16.18 -26.77 -1.54
N HIS A 57 -15.74 -26.14 -2.64
CA HIS A 57 -14.31 -26.04 -2.92
C HIS A 57 -13.52 -25.13 -1.95
N CYS A 58 -14.19 -24.37 -1.08
CA CYS A 58 -13.54 -23.57 -0.04
C CYS A 58 -12.63 -24.39 0.89
N TYR A 59 -12.94 -25.67 1.20
CA TYR A 59 -12.06 -26.48 2.06
C TYR A 59 -10.68 -26.78 1.45
N LEU A 60 -10.53 -26.64 0.13
CA LEU A 60 -9.26 -26.83 -0.59
C LEU A 60 -8.35 -25.60 -0.50
N LEU A 61 -8.86 -24.47 -0.01
CA LEU A 61 -8.12 -23.22 0.01
C LEU A 61 -6.94 -23.25 1.00
N PRO A 62 -5.81 -22.61 0.65
CA PRO A 62 -4.61 -22.65 1.47
C PRO A 62 -4.78 -21.74 2.69
N GLN A 63 -4.93 -22.33 3.88
CA GLN A 63 -5.12 -21.58 5.14
C GLN A 63 -3.96 -20.63 5.49
N ASN A 64 -2.78 -20.87 4.91
CA ASN A 64 -1.56 -20.06 5.12
C ASN A 64 -1.19 -19.16 3.93
N LYS A 65 -2.00 -19.12 2.87
CA LYS A 65 -1.75 -18.29 1.67
C LYS A 65 -3.02 -17.54 1.28
N GLY A 66 -3.48 -16.67 2.18
CA GLY A 66 -4.71 -15.94 1.98
C GLY A 66 -4.64 -14.97 0.80
N ALA A 67 -5.80 -14.77 0.16
CA ALA A 67 -5.95 -13.93 -1.02
C ALA A 67 -7.02 -12.87 -0.80
N PHE A 68 -6.92 -11.78 -1.55
CA PHE A 68 -8.04 -10.88 -1.82
C PHE A 68 -8.88 -11.47 -2.94
N VAL A 69 -10.20 -11.46 -2.80
CA VAL A 69 -11.12 -12.02 -3.78
C VAL A 69 -11.99 -10.93 -4.38
N VAL A 70 -12.00 -10.78 -5.71
CA VAL A 70 -12.93 -9.90 -6.42
C VAL A 70 -13.90 -10.76 -7.24
N ALA A 71 -15.10 -10.97 -6.69
CA ALA A 71 -16.14 -11.80 -7.27
C ALA A 71 -17.08 -10.97 -8.17
N ALA A 72 -16.79 -10.89 -9.46
CA ALA A 72 -17.68 -10.26 -10.45
C ALA A 72 -18.76 -11.25 -10.89
N ALA A 73 -19.68 -11.57 -9.98
CA ALA A 73 -20.80 -12.46 -10.21
C ALA A 73 -21.98 -12.08 -9.32
N CYS A 74 -23.19 -12.48 -9.73
CA CYS A 74 -24.40 -12.24 -8.96
C CYS A 74 -24.31 -12.94 -7.60
N LYS A 75 -24.78 -12.26 -6.54
CA LYS A 75 -25.09 -12.84 -5.22
C LYS A 75 -23.96 -13.54 -4.45
N ASN A 76 -22.72 -13.58 -4.97
CA ASN A 76 -21.60 -14.20 -4.25
C ASN A 76 -21.29 -13.52 -2.91
N GLY A 77 -21.73 -12.28 -2.72
CA GLY A 77 -21.63 -11.53 -1.48
C GLY A 77 -22.98 -11.32 -0.79
N THR A 78 -23.91 -12.27 -0.82
CA THR A 78 -25.23 -12.17 -0.16
C THR A 78 -25.11 -12.38 1.35
N PRO A 79 -25.18 -11.33 2.20
CA PRO A 79 -24.90 -11.45 3.62
C PRO A 79 -25.98 -12.19 4.43
N GLU A 80 -27.17 -12.37 3.84
CA GLU A 80 -28.30 -13.03 4.50
C GLU A 80 -28.14 -14.54 4.63
N ASP A 81 -27.30 -15.17 3.80
CA ASP A 81 -26.98 -16.60 3.89
C ASP A 81 -25.64 -16.79 4.62
N PRO A 82 -25.62 -17.32 5.85
CA PRO A 82 -24.39 -17.52 6.60
C PRO A 82 -23.45 -18.58 6.00
N TYR A 83 -23.91 -19.33 4.99
CA TYR A 83 -23.14 -20.30 4.23
C TYR A 83 -22.92 -19.85 2.77
N ALA A 84 -23.14 -18.57 2.48
CA ALA A 84 -22.82 -18.01 1.17
C ALA A 84 -21.31 -18.10 0.87
N LEU A 85 -20.98 -17.98 -0.41
CA LEU A 85 -19.62 -18.13 -0.91
C LEU A 85 -18.62 -17.22 -0.20
N TYR A 86 -18.96 -15.95 0.03
CA TYR A 86 -18.07 -15.02 0.75
C TYR A 86 -17.76 -15.52 2.18
N ALA A 87 -18.76 -16.05 2.89
CA ALA A 87 -18.62 -16.46 4.28
C ALA A 87 -17.76 -17.72 4.40
N GLU A 88 -18.00 -18.72 3.55
CA GLU A 88 -17.17 -19.93 3.50
C GLU A 88 -15.75 -19.62 3.05
N ALA A 89 -15.57 -18.77 2.04
CA ALA A 89 -14.25 -18.40 1.58
C ALA A 89 -13.42 -17.72 2.69
N LEU A 90 -14.03 -16.80 3.46
CA LEU A 90 -13.37 -16.15 4.60
C LEU A 90 -13.02 -17.14 5.72
N ARG A 91 -13.90 -18.12 6.02
CA ARG A 91 -13.61 -19.18 6.99
C ARG A 91 -12.42 -20.05 6.58
N HIS A 92 -12.14 -20.12 5.28
CA HIS A 92 -11.13 -20.98 4.70
C HIS A 92 -9.90 -20.23 4.15
N GLY A 93 -9.59 -19.04 4.67
CA GLY A 93 -8.30 -18.38 4.46
C GLY A 93 -8.33 -17.22 3.48
N VAL A 94 -9.47 -16.85 2.91
CA VAL A 94 -9.61 -15.56 2.20
C VAL A 94 -9.46 -14.41 3.19
N LEU A 95 -8.69 -13.39 2.81
CA LEU A 95 -8.39 -12.24 3.68
C LEU A 95 -9.43 -11.12 3.54
N ALA A 96 -9.88 -10.90 2.31
CA ALA A 96 -10.89 -9.91 1.96
C ALA A 96 -11.69 -10.42 0.76
N PHE A 97 -13.01 -10.33 0.82
CA PHE A 97 -13.90 -10.75 -0.25
C PHE A 97 -14.77 -9.59 -0.70
N TYR A 98 -14.64 -9.21 -1.96
CA TYR A 98 -15.51 -8.25 -2.62
C TYR A 98 -16.54 -8.99 -3.45
N GLY A 99 -17.82 -8.82 -3.13
CA GLY A 99 -18.89 -9.53 -3.83
C GLY A 99 -20.18 -8.75 -3.87
N PHE A 100 -20.98 -9.02 -4.91
CA PHE A 100 -22.30 -8.43 -5.05
C PHE A 100 -23.31 -9.18 -4.17
N SER A 101 -24.04 -8.44 -3.34
CA SER A 101 -25.12 -8.97 -2.48
C SER A 101 -26.40 -9.29 -3.25
N ARG A 102 -26.52 -8.80 -4.48
CA ARG A 102 -27.68 -8.92 -5.37
C ARG A 102 -27.20 -9.24 -6.78
N VAL A 103 -28.13 -9.14 -7.74
CA VAL A 103 -27.83 -9.27 -9.16
C VAL A 103 -26.82 -8.19 -9.56
N MET A 104 -25.70 -8.64 -10.14
CA MET A 104 -24.72 -7.78 -10.78
C MET A 104 -25.14 -7.56 -12.23
N TRP A 105 -25.39 -6.32 -12.62
CA TRP A 105 -25.69 -5.96 -14.00
C TRP A 105 -24.40 -5.78 -14.78
N TYR A 106 -24.33 -6.30 -16.00
CA TYR A 106 -23.18 -6.15 -16.88
C TYR A 106 -23.54 -5.35 -18.13
N ALA A 107 -22.53 -4.72 -18.74
CA ALA A 107 -22.68 -4.06 -20.04
C ALA A 107 -22.54 -5.09 -21.18
N PRO A 108 -23.54 -5.25 -22.06
CA PRO A 108 -23.38 -6.04 -23.28
C PRO A 108 -22.23 -5.48 -24.12
N ALA A 109 -21.39 -6.37 -24.68
CA ALA A 109 -20.24 -6.00 -25.50
C ALA A 109 -19.21 -5.07 -24.82
N TRP A 110 -19.03 -5.22 -23.50
CA TRP A 110 -17.99 -4.54 -22.72
C TRP A 110 -16.60 -4.65 -23.39
N GLY A 111 -16.03 -3.52 -23.76
CA GLY A 111 -14.71 -3.40 -24.39
C GLY A 111 -13.80 -2.35 -23.74
N GLN A 112 -14.35 -1.44 -22.94
CA GLN A 112 -13.61 -0.42 -22.20
C GLN A 112 -14.24 -0.14 -20.84
N LEU A 113 -13.45 0.43 -19.92
CA LEU A 113 -13.89 0.74 -18.55
C LEU A 113 -15.14 1.64 -18.51
N LYS A 114 -15.32 2.55 -19.47
CA LYS A 114 -16.47 3.46 -19.49
C LYS A 114 -17.78 2.84 -19.99
N ASP A 115 -17.75 1.58 -20.46
CA ASP A 115 -18.98 0.90 -20.88
C ASP A 115 -19.92 0.55 -19.71
N GLY A 116 -19.43 0.62 -18.47
CA GLY A 116 -20.22 0.40 -17.26
C GLY A 116 -20.39 -1.07 -16.87
N GLY A 117 -21.42 -1.35 -16.08
CA GLY A 117 -21.65 -2.65 -15.47
C GLY A 117 -20.69 -3.00 -14.33
N GLY A 118 -21.01 -4.08 -13.61
CA GLY A 118 -20.21 -4.58 -12.49
C GLY A 118 -18.79 -5.00 -12.91
N ILE A 119 -18.59 -5.33 -14.19
CA ILE A 119 -17.28 -5.62 -14.77
C ILE A 119 -16.35 -4.40 -14.65
N SER A 120 -16.80 -3.22 -15.09
CA SER A 120 -16.01 -1.98 -14.98
C SER A 120 -15.71 -1.63 -13.52
N LEU A 121 -16.69 -1.82 -12.63
CA LEU A 121 -16.52 -1.56 -11.21
C LEU A 121 -15.47 -2.49 -10.59
N CYS A 122 -15.55 -3.79 -10.86
CA CYS A 122 -14.56 -4.78 -10.41
C CYS A 122 -13.18 -4.56 -11.03
N ALA A 123 -13.10 -4.15 -12.30
CA ALA A 123 -11.84 -3.85 -12.97
C ALA A 123 -11.15 -2.63 -12.34
N MET A 124 -11.92 -1.59 -11.98
CA MET A 124 -11.37 -0.44 -11.25
C MET A 124 -10.98 -0.79 -9.82
N LEU A 125 -11.75 -1.63 -9.14
CA LEU A 125 -11.38 -2.17 -7.84
C LEU A 125 -10.06 -2.93 -7.89
N LEU A 126 -9.90 -3.83 -8.85
CA LEU A 126 -8.64 -4.53 -9.07
C LEU A 126 -7.50 -3.55 -9.31
N LYS A 127 -7.71 -2.49 -10.09
CA LYS A 127 -6.70 -1.44 -10.32
C LYS A 127 -6.27 -0.76 -9.01
N HIS A 128 -7.20 -0.37 -8.14
CA HIS A 128 -6.89 0.24 -6.86
C HIS A 128 -6.18 -0.72 -5.89
N ILE A 129 -6.62 -1.98 -5.82
CA ILE A 129 -5.95 -3.02 -5.03
C ILE A 129 -4.52 -3.24 -5.54
N LEU A 130 -4.33 -3.32 -6.87
CA LEU A 130 -3.02 -3.48 -7.51
C LEU A 130 -2.09 -2.30 -7.23
N GLN A 131 -2.63 -1.09 -7.06
CA GLN A 131 -1.88 0.10 -6.66
C GLN A 131 -1.48 0.11 -5.17
N GLY A 132 -1.88 -0.90 -4.39
CA GLY A 132 -1.52 -1.04 -2.98
C GLY A 132 -2.41 -0.24 -2.04
N GLU A 133 -3.59 0.19 -2.50
CA GLU A 133 -4.58 0.82 -1.62
C GLU A 133 -5.12 -0.16 -0.57
N PHE A 134 -5.54 0.38 0.57
CA PHE A 134 -6.25 -0.38 1.59
C PHE A 134 -7.59 -0.89 1.06
N ALA A 135 -8.03 -2.05 1.56
CA ALA A 135 -9.16 -2.78 1.03
C ALA A 135 -10.43 -1.93 0.98
N GLY A 136 -10.74 -1.22 2.06
CA GLY A 136 -11.88 -0.32 2.15
C GLY A 136 -11.71 0.93 1.29
N GLN A 137 -10.49 1.48 1.22
CA GLN A 137 -10.19 2.65 0.39
C GLN A 137 -10.34 2.33 -1.10
N ALA A 138 -9.85 1.17 -1.53
CA ALA A 138 -9.96 0.69 -2.90
C ALA A 138 -11.43 0.55 -3.33
N LEU A 139 -12.29 0.00 -2.46
CA LEU A 139 -13.73 -0.06 -2.71
C LEU A 139 -14.35 1.33 -2.83
N ALA A 140 -14.08 2.21 -1.87
CA ALA A 140 -14.63 3.56 -1.85
C ALA A 140 -14.23 4.36 -3.11
N ASN A 141 -12.95 4.30 -3.50
CA ASN A 141 -12.44 4.97 -4.70
C ASN A 141 -13.04 4.39 -5.98
N SER A 142 -13.21 3.07 -6.06
CA SER A 142 -13.81 2.42 -7.22
C SER A 142 -15.27 2.81 -7.39
N VAL A 143 -16.03 2.83 -6.29
CA VAL A 143 -17.42 3.29 -6.27
C VAL A 143 -17.50 4.78 -6.66
N TRP A 144 -16.63 5.61 -6.10
CA TRP A 144 -16.61 7.05 -6.43
C TRP A 144 -16.31 7.29 -7.90
N TRP A 145 -15.28 6.63 -8.43
CA TRP A 145 -14.99 6.66 -9.86
C TRP A 145 -16.19 6.18 -10.67
N PHE A 146 -16.84 5.10 -10.25
CA PHE A 146 -17.96 4.52 -11.00
C PHE A 146 -19.20 5.43 -11.00
N ILE A 147 -19.40 6.26 -9.98
CA ILE A 147 -20.49 7.26 -9.95
C ILE A 147 -20.17 8.46 -10.85
N GLN A 148 -18.90 8.88 -10.91
CA GLN A 148 -18.49 10.12 -11.60
C GLN A 148 -18.17 9.89 -13.09
N GLU A 149 -17.47 8.79 -13.37
CA GLU A 149 -16.82 8.52 -14.65
C GLU A 149 -17.24 7.17 -15.24
N GLY A 150 -17.68 6.24 -14.39
CA GLY A 150 -18.23 4.96 -14.78
C GLY A 150 -19.72 5.04 -15.04
N GLY A 151 -20.22 4.01 -15.71
CA GLY A 151 -21.64 3.83 -15.92
C GLY A 151 -22.17 4.52 -17.18
N GLY A 152 -22.95 3.75 -17.92
CA GLY A 152 -23.69 4.19 -19.11
C GLY A 152 -25.15 3.74 -19.07
N PHE A 153 -25.54 2.92 -18.10
CA PHE A 153 -26.85 2.30 -18.00
C PHE A 153 -27.57 2.65 -16.69
N PRO A 154 -28.90 2.83 -16.70
CA PRO A 154 -29.67 3.07 -15.47
C PRO A 154 -29.48 2.00 -14.39
N SER A 155 -29.15 0.76 -14.76
CA SER A 155 -28.92 -0.35 -13.84
C SER A 155 -27.58 -0.29 -13.11
N ASP A 156 -26.65 0.57 -13.53
CA ASP A 156 -25.31 0.68 -12.96
C ASP A 156 -25.33 1.12 -11.50
N ILE A 157 -26.34 1.91 -11.11
CA ILE A 157 -26.54 2.33 -9.73
C ILE A 157 -26.73 1.14 -8.78
N TYR A 158 -27.32 0.03 -9.24
CA TYR A 158 -27.50 -1.16 -8.41
C TYR A 158 -26.18 -1.86 -8.11
N ASN A 159 -25.21 -1.82 -9.04
CA ASN A 159 -23.89 -2.40 -8.82
C ASN A 159 -23.15 -1.68 -7.70
N VAL A 160 -23.26 -0.35 -7.65
CA VAL A 160 -22.66 0.49 -6.59
C VAL A 160 -23.18 0.11 -5.21
N PHE A 161 -24.49 -0.07 -5.06
CA PHE A 161 -25.09 -0.39 -3.76
C PHE A 161 -24.96 -1.86 -3.36
N SER A 162 -24.67 -2.75 -4.31
CA SER A 162 -24.61 -4.18 -4.03
C SER A 162 -23.20 -4.74 -3.86
N LEU A 163 -22.15 -4.06 -4.36
CA LEU A 163 -20.77 -4.48 -4.14
C LEU A 163 -20.34 -4.19 -2.69
N ASN A 164 -20.09 -5.25 -1.93
CA ASN A 164 -19.68 -5.18 -0.53
C ASN A 164 -18.26 -5.69 -0.35
N LEU A 165 -17.55 -5.14 0.65
CA LEU A 165 -16.31 -5.71 1.18
C LEU A 165 -16.63 -6.50 2.46
N TYR A 166 -16.19 -7.74 2.49
CA TYR A 166 -16.17 -8.59 3.68
C TYR A 166 -14.73 -8.87 4.09
N GLY A 167 -14.38 -8.54 5.33
CA GLY A 167 -13.01 -8.60 5.84
C GLY A 167 -12.59 -7.27 6.47
N ASP A 168 -11.31 -7.15 6.84
CA ASP A 168 -10.78 -5.92 7.45
C ASP A 168 -10.47 -4.87 6.38
N PRO A 169 -11.10 -3.67 6.43
CA PRO A 169 -10.88 -2.60 5.46
C PRO A 169 -9.45 -2.02 5.49
N LEU A 170 -8.67 -2.31 6.53
CA LEU A 170 -7.27 -1.89 6.70
C LEU A 170 -6.26 -2.92 6.20
N LEU A 171 -6.71 -4.04 5.64
CA LEU A 171 -5.84 -4.93 4.89
C LEU A 171 -5.47 -4.29 3.55
N ARG A 172 -4.30 -4.62 3.02
CA ARG A 172 -3.92 -4.30 1.64
C ARG A 172 -3.08 -5.43 1.09
N VAL A 173 -3.11 -5.60 -0.23
CA VAL A 173 -2.17 -6.49 -0.89
C VAL A 173 -0.79 -5.86 -0.77
N MET A 174 0.06 -6.49 0.05
CA MET A 174 1.44 -6.09 0.18
C MET A 174 2.24 -6.79 -0.91
N TRP A 175 2.63 -6.01 -1.91
CA TRP A 175 3.71 -6.43 -2.80
C TRP A 175 5.00 -6.53 -2.01
N LEU A 176 5.93 -7.36 -2.49
CA LEU A 176 7.31 -7.30 -2.07
C LEU A 176 7.78 -5.84 -2.14
N ASP A 177 8.08 -5.24 -1.00
CA ASP A 177 8.47 -3.82 -0.90
C ASP A 177 9.46 -3.60 0.25
N ILE A 178 10.04 -2.41 0.28
CA ILE A 178 11.08 -1.99 1.22
C ILE A 178 10.54 -0.81 2.05
N MET A 179 10.59 -0.94 3.38
CA MET A 179 10.30 0.13 4.34
C MET A 179 11.55 0.56 5.10
N PRO A 180 11.63 1.82 5.57
CA PRO A 180 10.64 2.90 5.37
C PRO A 180 10.64 3.44 3.93
N LEU A 181 9.54 4.09 3.52
CA LEU A 181 9.42 4.71 2.19
C LEU A 181 10.45 5.82 1.94
N ASN A 182 10.82 6.53 3.01
CA ASN A 182 11.77 7.63 3.01
C ASN A 182 12.80 7.43 4.12
N LEU A 183 14.03 7.88 3.89
CA LEU A 183 15.10 7.82 4.87
C LEU A 183 15.12 9.11 5.69
N SER A 184 15.41 9.00 6.99
CA SER A 184 15.70 10.17 7.81
C SER A 184 16.99 10.84 7.33
N GLU A 185 17.05 12.17 7.43
CA GLU A 185 18.24 12.93 7.05
C GLU A 185 19.47 12.51 7.89
N ALA A 186 20.63 12.40 7.24
CA ALA A 186 21.90 12.16 7.92
C ALA A 186 22.63 13.50 8.18
N ARG A 187 23.65 13.46 9.04
CA ARG A 187 24.56 14.60 9.27
C ARG A 187 26.00 14.18 9.00
N LYS A 188 26.75 15.01 8.27
CA LYS A 188 28.18 14.80 8.03
C LYS A 188 28.88 14.52 9.37
N GLY A 189 29.77 13.52 9.43
CA GLY A 189 30.58 13.23 10.61
C GLY A 189 29.82 12.70 11.83
N ARG A 190 28.50 12.42 11.72
CA ARG A 190 27.74 11.72 12.76
C ARG A 190 27.35 10.33 12.30
N TYR A 191 27.36 9.38 13.23
CA TYR A 191 26.87 8.03 12.96
C TYR A 191 25.42 8.07 12.48
N TYR A 192 25.14 7.32 11.44
CA TYR A 192 23.84 7.11 10.85
C TYR A 192 23.53 5.61 10.91
N SER A 193 22.30 5.28 11.25
CA SER A 193 21.80 3.90 11.26
C SER A 193 20.34 3.93 10.86
N GLN A 194 20.00 3.16 9.83
CA GLN A 194 18.65 3.04 9.32
C GLN A 194 18.42 1.60 8.86
N GLN A 195 17.54 0.90 9.56
CA GLN A 195 17.11 -0.44 9.15
C GLN A 195 16.11 -0.33 8.00
N LEU A 196 16.33 -1.13 6.96
CA LEU A 196 15.35 -1.42 5.94
C LEU A 196 14.64 -2.75 6.26
N HIS A 197 13.33 -2.79 6.05
CA HIS A 197 12.50 -3.96 6.30
C HIS A 197 11.85 -4.42 5.01
N LEU A 198 11.81 -5.74 4.83
CA LEU A 198 10.99 -6.36 3.80
C LEU A 198 9.52 -6.33 4.23
N ILE A 199 8.64 -5.94 3.33
CA ILE A 199 7.20 -6.03 3.48
C ILE A 199 6.66 -6.90 2.34
N GLY A 200 5.67 -7.75 2.62
CA GLY A 200 4.95 -8.52 1.60
C GLY A 200 5.70 -9.68 0.93
N GLY A 201 6.92 -10.02 1.37
CA GLY A 201 7.70 -11.17 0.87
C GLY A 201 8.11 -12.17 1.94
N TYR A 202 8.88 -13.19 1.54
CA TYR A 202 9.30 -14.28 2.42
C TYR A 202 10.74 -14.14 2.95
N ILE A 203 10.96 -14.54 4.19
CA ILE A 203 12.28 -14.57 4.84
C ILE A 203 12.93 -15.95 4.60
N PRO A 204 14.26 -16.06 4.43
CA PRO A 204 15.26 -14.98 4.44
C PRO A 204 15.22 -14.11 3.20
N ALA A 205 15.61 -12.84 3.36
CA ALA A 205 15.72 -11.87 2.27
C ALA A 205 17.06 -11.16 2.32
N SER A 206 17.55 -10.74 1.15
CA SER A 206 18.83 -10.06 0.99
C SER A 206 18.67 -8.71 0.30
N PHE A 207 19.29 -7.68 0.86
CA PHE A 207 19.32 -6.32 0.33
C PHE A 207 20.64 -6.03 -0.41
N SER A 208 20.56 -5.25 -1.49
CA SER A 208 21.72 -4.85 -2.29
C SER A 208 21.49 -3.48 -2.95
N ILE A 209 22.57 -2.79 -3.35
CA ILE A 209 22.49 -1.57 -4.15
C ILE A 209 22.67 -1.94 -5.62
N VAL A 210 21.68 -1.60 -6.45
CA VAL A 210 21.66 -1.92 -7.89
C VAL A 210 21.79 -0.68 -8.77
N GLY A 211 21.83 0.52 -8.19
CA GLY A 211 22.06 1.75 -8.93
C GLY A 211 22.40 2.93 -8.02
N GLY A 212 23.19 3.88 -8.54
CA GLY A 212 23.70 5.00 -7.75
C GLY A 212 24.68 4.56 -6.66
N ALA A 213 24.91 5.41 -5.66
CA ALA A 213 25.81 5.13 -4.55
C ALA A 213 25.33 5.78 -3.26
N LEU A 214 25.61 5.14 -2.13
CA LEU A 214 25.48 5.74 -0.81
C LEU A 214 26.50 6.89 -0.63
N PRO A 215 26.23 7.84 0.26
CA PRO A 215 27.25 8.81 0.68
C PRO A 215 28.53 8.09 1.16
N PRO A 216 29.73 8.54 0.79
CA PRO A 216 30.98 7.97 1.27
C PRO A 216 31.02 7.90 2.79
N GLY A 217 31.36 6.73 3.31
CA GLY A 217 31.35 6.42 4.75
C GLY A 217 30.08 5.72 5.25
N LEU A 218 29.09 5.50 4.38
CA LEU A 218 27.94 4.61 4.62
C LEU A 218 28.04 3.34 3.76
N TRP A 219 27.56 2.22 4.28
CA TRP A 219 27.37 0.97 3.54
C TRP A 219 25.99 0.36 3.83
N LEU A 220 25.57 -0.57 2.97
CA LEU A 220 24.36 -1.36 3.15
C LEU A 220 24.76 -2.80 3.48
N CYS A 221 24.30 -3.30 4.61
CA CYS A 221 24.41 -4.70 4.99
C CYS A 221 23.33 -5.54 4.29
N GLN A 222 23.59 -6.84 4.12
CA GLN A 222 22.70 -7.75 3.40
C GLN A 222 21.35 -7.95 4.10
N ASP A 223 21.28 -7.72 5.40
CA ASP A 223 20.06 -7.73 6.23
C ASP A 223 19.23 -6.44 6.10
N GLY A 224 19.69 -5.46 5.32
CA GLY A 224 18.99 -4.20 5.08
C GLY A 224 19.43 -3.06 5.99
N LEU A 225 20.44 -3.22 6.85
CA LEU A 225 20.95 -2.13 7.68
C LEU A 225 21.83 -1.18 6.86
N ILE A 226 21.44 0.10 6.76
CA ILE A 226 22.32 1.16 6.26
C ILE A 226 22.97 1.83 7.45
N GLU A 227 24.30 1.77 7.53
CA GLU A 227 25.03 2.36 8.64
C GLU A 227 26.39 2.93 8.27
N GLY A 228 26.96 3.71 9.20
CA GLY A 228 28.28 4.32 9.07
C GLY A 228 28.28 5.80 9.40
N THR A 229 29.32 6.53 8.97
CA THR A 229 29.46 7.97 9.21
C THR A 229 29.76 8.69 7.89
N PRO A 230 28.86 9.55 7.37
CA PRO A 230 29.03 10.14 6.05
C PRO A 230 30.07 11.28 6.06
N PHE A 231 30.96 11.30 5.07
CA PHE A 231 32.04 12.29 4.98
C PHE A 231 31.64 13.57 4.23
N HIS A 232 30.65 13.49 3.34
CA HIS A 232 30.25 14.59 2.47
C HIS A 232 28.78 14.94 2.63
N SER A 233 28.50 16.23 2.83
CA SER A 233 27.15 16.77 2.79
C SER A 233 26.65 16.83 1.34
N GLY A 234 25.36 16.57 1.12
CA GLY A 234 24.77 16.58 -0.23
C GLY A 234 23.47 15.79 -0.26
N SER A 235 22.85 15.70 -1.44
CA SER A 235 21.74 14.79 -1.70
C SER A 235 22.26 13.61 -2.51
N TRP A 236 22.03 12.40 -2.03
CA TRP A 236 22.55 11.17 -2.63
C TRP A 236 21.38 10.29 -3.06
N SER A 237 21.32 9.96 -4.35
CA SER A 237 20.27 9.12 -4.92
C SER A 237 20.83 7.74 -5.26
N PHE A 238 20.18 6.70 -4.75
CA PHE A 238 20.57 5.31 -4.97
C PHE A 238 19.33 4.41 -5.01
N VAL A 239 19.49 3.22 -5.59
CA VAL A 239 18.43 2.23 -5.74
C VAL A 239 18.82 0.99 -4.93
N VAL A 240 18.01 0.67 -3.93
CA VAL A 240 18.12 -0.55 -3.14
C VAL A 240 17.20 -1.61 -3.75
N GLN A 241 17.70 -2.83 -3.91
CA GLN A 241 16.93 -4.00 -4.26
C GLN A 241 16.85 -4.94 -3.06
N VAL A 242 15.67 -5.50 -2.82
CA VAL A 242 15.47 -6.66 -1.94
C VAL A 242 15.11 -7.87 -2.79
N LYS A 243 15.72 -9.00 -2.48
CA LYS A 243 15.39 -10.31 -3.05
C LYS A 243 14.99 -11.25 -1.93
N ASP A 244 13.84 -11.88 -2.07
CA ASP A 244 13.33 -12.83 -1.08
C ASP A 244 13.72 -14.28 -1.41
N CYS A 245 13.42 -15.23 -0.52
CA CYS A 245 13.79 -16.63 -0.71
C CYS A 245 13.04 -17.34 -1.84
N THR A 246 11.94 -16.77 -2.35
CA THR A 246 11.21 -17.28 -3.52
C THR A 246 11.83 -16.79 -4.84
N GLY A 247 12.81 -15.88 -4.77
CA GLY A 247 13.41 -15.24 -5.93
C GLY A 247 12.66 -13.99 -6.38
N ALA A 248 11.61 -13.58 -5.68
CA ALA A 248 10.92 -12.33 -5.95
C ALA A 248 11.85 -11.15 -5.66
N VAL A 249 11.81 -10.11 -6.51
CA VAL A 249 12.65 -8.92 -6.39
C VAL A 249 11.81 -7.66 -6.37
N SER A 250 12.21 -6.71 -5.52
CA SER A 250 11.62 -5.37 -5.45
C SER A 250 12.73 -4.34 -5.32
N SER A 251 12.56 -3.19 -5.95
CA SER A 251 13.58 -2.14 -5.99
C SER A 251 12.98 -0.79 -5.64
N ARG A 252 13.68 -0.04 -4.79
CA ARG A 252 13.26 1.28 -4.32
C ARG A 252 14.37 2.29 -4.49
N ARG A 253 14.04 3.42 -5.12
CA ARG A 253 14.93 4.58 -5.17
C ARG A 253 14.80 5.38 -3.87
N TYR A 254 15.93 5.63 -3.23
CA TYR A 254 16.04 6.49 -2.06
C TYR A 254 16.81 7.76 -2.40
N SER A 255 16.47 8.84 -1.71
CA SER A 255 17.24 10.08 -1.68
C SER A 255 17.63 10.38 -0.24
N LEU A 256 18.92 10.24 0.08
CA LEU A 256 19.45 10.55 1.40
C LEU A 256 20.06 11.95 1.40
N LYS A 257 19.49 12.84 2.19
CA LYS A 257 20.02 14.18 2.41
C LYS A 257 20.97 14.18 3.60
N VAL A 258 22.24 14.48 3.34
CA VAL A 258 23.29 14.63 4.35
C VAL A 258 23.49 16.12 4.63
N ARG A 259 23.08 16.58 5.81
CA ARG A 259 23.30 17.98 6.24
C ARG A 259 24.75 18.19 6.68
N ARG A 260 25.23 19.42 6.50
CA ARG A 260 26.47 19.87 7.15
C ARG A 260 26.27 19.89 8.66
N ILE A 261 27.32 19.64 9.41
CA ILE A 261 27.35 20.02 10.82
C ILE A 261 27.28 21.54 10.83
N ALA A 262 26.29 22.13 11.51
CA ALA A 262 26.33 23.55 11.80
C ALA A 262 27.57 23.78 12.66
N SER A 263 28.55 24.49 12.13
CA SER A 263 29.64 25.01 12.95
C SER A 263 29.01 25.98 13.94
N GLY A 264 28.64 25.48 15.13
CA GLY A 264 28.53 26.36 16.27
C GLY A 264 29.89 27.04 16.40
N CYS A 265 29.91 28.37 16.42
CA CYS A 265 31.11 29.10 16.79
C CYS A 265 31.57 28.56 18.14
N LEU A 266 32.60 27.71 18.13
CA LEU A 266 33.35 27.37 19.32
C LEU A 266 34.00 28.69 19.75
N TYR A 267 33.39 29.38 20.71
CA TYR A 267 34.11 30.42 21.44
C TYR A 267 35.25 29.71 22.18
N THR A 268 36.42 29.67 21.55
CA THR A 268 37.66 29.32 22.25
C THR A 268 37.86 30.41 23.28
N LYS A 269 37.75 30.06 24.56
CA LYS A 269 38.14 30.93 25.66
C LYS A 269 39.64 31.20 25.47
N THR A 270 40.01 32.39 24.99
CA THR A 270 41.39 32.85 25.14
C THR A 270 41.67 33.00 26.63
N SER A 271 42.88 32.65 27.06
CA SER A 271 43.35 32.64 28.45
C SER A 271 43.34 34.02 29.13
N ASP A 272 42.85 35.06 28.46
CA ASP A 272 43.20 36.44 28.78
C ASP A 272 42.00 37.22 29.37
N GLY A 273 40.88 36.55 29.65
CA GLY A 273 39.80 37.08 30.50
C GLY A 273 39.01 38.29 29.96
N THR A 274 39.24 38.77 28.75
CA THR A 274 38.63 40.01 28.23
C THR A 274 37.33 39.82 27.44
N GLY A 275 36.86 38.58 27.27
CA GLY A 275 35.70 38.25 26.43
C GLY A 275 34.30 38.47 27.01
N LEU A 276 34.14 39.02 28.23
CA LEU A 276 32.81 39.13 28.88
C LEU A 276 32.10 40.49 28.73
N TRP A 277 32.79 41.53 28.23
CA TRP A 277 32.21 42.89 28.21
C TRP A 277 31.33 43.19 26.99
N ALA A 278 31.41 42.40 25.92
CA ALA A 278 30.62 42.63 24.70
C ALA A 278 29.13 42.28 24.84
N LEU A 279 28.74 41.45 25.83
CA LEU A 279 27.35 41.01 26.00
C LEU A 279 26.52 41.90 26.95
N VAL A 280 27.16 42.66 27.84
CA VAL A 280 26.44 43.55 28.77
C VAL A 280 25.88 44.78 28.04
N VAL A 281 26.58 45.28 27.01
CA VAL A 281 26.14 46.48 26.26
C VAL A 281 24.99 46.16 25.30
N LEU A 282 24.90 44.93 24.77
CA LEU A 282 23.84 44.56 23.81
C LEU A 282 22.49 44.27 24.48
N PHE A 283 22.49 43.80 25.74
CA PHE A 283 21.25 43.52 26.49
C PHE A 283 20.53 44.78 26.99
N VAL A 284 21.24 45.90 27.17
CA VAL A 284 20.66 47.18 27.58
C VAL A 284 19.88 47.85 26.43
N LEU A 285 20.31 47.69 25.18
CA LEU A 285 19.63 48.31 24.03
C LEU A 285 18.35 47.58 23.58
N LEU A 286 18.24 46.27 23.79
CA LEU A 286 17.05 45.49 23.42
C LEU A 286 15.92 45.54 24.46
N SER A 287 16.22 45.97 25.69
CA SER A 287 15.25 46.05 26.80
C SER A 287 14.40 47.34 26.78
N VAL A 288 14.75 48.34 25.96
CA VAL A 288 14.05 49.64 25.88
C VAL A 288 12.93 49.67 24.83
N ARG A 289 12.82 48.66 23.94
CA ARG A 289 11.77 48.64 22.88
C ARG A 289 10.56 47.73 23.12
N ARG A 290 10.46 47.06 24.27
CA ARG A 290 9.26 46.25 24.59
C ARG A 290 8.86 46.41 26.05
N ARG A 291 8.05 47.43 26.35
CA ARG A 291 7.14 47.40 27.49
C ARG A 291 5.78 48.05 27.18
N TRP A 292 4.80 47.15 27.02
CA TRP A 292 3.38 47.21 27.40
C TRP A 292 2.44 48.23 26.74
N ARG A 293 1.63 47.73 25.80
CA ARG A 293 0.19 48.05 25.74
C ARG A 293 -0.54 47.03 26.61
N CYS A 294 -1.29 47.49 27.63
CA CYS A 294 -2.52 46.84 28.08
C CYS A 294 -3.42 47.91 28.72
N SER A 295 -4.69 47.84 28.36
CA SER A 295 -5.78 48.71 28.74
C SER A 295 -6.20 48.55 30.19
N SER A 296 -6.64 49.65 30.81
CA SER A 296 -7.87 49.72 31.60
C SER A 296 -8.11 51.16 32.06
N THR A 297 -9.13 51.80 31.51
CA THR A 297 -9.69 53.04 32.07
C THR A 297 -10.67 52.64 33.16
N ALA A 298 -10.33 52.91 34.41
CA ALA A 298 -11.28 53.01 35.52
C ALA A 298 -10.66 53.89 36.61
N SER A 299 -11.21 55.09 36.81
CA SER A 299 -11.10 55.85 38.05
C SER A 299 -12.41 56.63 38.24
N ILE A 300 -12.95 56.51 39.45
CA ILE A 300 -14.22 57.06 39.95
C ILE A 300 -13.95 58.40 40.68
N THR A 301 -15.02 59.19 40.87
CA THR A 301 -15.22 60.43 41.68
C THR A 301 -14.72 61.73 41.05
N THR A 302 -15.47 62.83 41.03
CA THR A 302 -16.71 63.26 41.74
C THR A 302 -17.89 63.51 40.82
#